data_AF-A0A537TB47-F1
#
_entry.id   AF-A0A537TB47-F1
#
_cell.length_a   1.000
_cell.length_b   1.000
_cell.length_c   1.000
_cell.angle_alpha   90.00
_cell.angle_beta   90.00
_cell.angle_gamma   90.00
#
_symmetry.space_group_name_H-M   'P 1'
#
loop_
_entity.id
_entity.type
_entity.pdbx_description
1 polymer ?
#
loop_
_entity_poly.entity_id
_entity_poly.type
_entity_poly.pdbx_seq_one_letter_code
_entity_poly.pdbx_strand_id
1 'polypeptide(L)'
;MKIATFNINNINKRLANLLAWLRSAKPDVVALQELKAADAEFPKAALEKAGYGAVWCGQKSRNGVAILARGCEPILTRTHLPGGGTDAQSRYIEAAVRGVLITSLYAPNGNPQPGPKFGEKLAWMRHLTAHAEDLYKAGIPVVLAGDYNVVPTDRDIYPTKSYAKDALLQPESRALFQRILDQGWVDAIRALHPDAPMYTFWDYMRNRWARDAGLRIDHLLLSAQAAERLIDAGVDRDVRARDGASDHAPAWVELRDAAKARRTSRDSTRKTAPAPVGRKAPVPAGRPLLVIDGDSFAHRAYHALPKTILRRGGRPAGAILGFANMLLKFYRTEQPRAVLVGWDTLDAPTYRHQKFPAYQSGREFDKALLEQLDALPQFVAACGFANAKAAGYEADDFLAAAAVGEERRGGTVLVASGDRDTFQLASASTTILFPVRAGEVARIGPAEVRARYGVDPDQVADFIALRGDPSDKLPGVAGLGAAGAAQVLRTYGTLENALKAGRFAAHAERLQLFRSIAKMDRKARLPRLADQTPTWAKAAALAREWELNQLASRLEELAVAAERAGGAR
;
A
#
# COMPACT_ATOMS: atom_id res chain seq x y z
N MET A 1 -10.65 -4.80 -12.69
CA MET A 1 -9.47 -3.90 -12.68
C MET A 1 -8.83 -3.84 -14.05
N LYS A 2 -8.80 -2.68 -14.72
CA LYS A 2 -8.10 -2.47 -16.00
C LYS A 2 -6.71 -1.83 -15.78
N ILE A 3 -5.65 -2.50 -16.25
CA ILE A 3 -4.25 -2.06 -16.11
C ILE A 3 -3.71 -1.83 -17.51
N ALA A 4 -3.08 -0.68 -17.76
CA ALA A 4 -2.50 -0.35 -19.05
C ALA A 4 -1.01 -0.02 -18.92
N THR A 5 -0.25 -0.26 -19.99
CA THR A 5 1.07 0.31 -20.20
C THR A 5 1.07 1.22 -21.40
N PHE A 6 1.81 2.32 -21.33
CA PHE A 6 1.90 3.28 -22.42
C PHE A 6 3.22 4.05 -22.38
N ASN A 7 4.10 3.76 -23.35
CA ASN A 7 5.20 4.66 -23.65
C ASN A 7 4.63 5.97 -24.21
N ILE A 8 4.59 6.99 -23.34
CA ILE A 8 3.97 8.27 -23.68
C ILE A 8 4.88 9.10 -24.58
N ASN A 9 6.19 8.82 -24.60
CA ASN A 9 7.22 9.61 -25.27
C ASN A 9 7.04 11.11 -24.91
N ASN A 10 7.71 11.67 -23.91
CA ASN A 10 7.48 13.04 -23.45
C ASN A 10 6.05 13.32 -22.93
N ILE A 11 5.87 13.14 -21.62
CA ILE A 11 4.58 13.29 -20.94
C ILE A 11 4.00 14.70 -21.08
N ASN A 12 4.83 15.74 -21.00
CA ASN A 12 4.37 17.12 -21.03
C ASN A 12 3.90 17.51 -22.43
N LYS A 13 4.62 17.11 -23.47
CA LYS A 13 4.23 17.33 -24.86
C LYS A 13 2.89 16.65 -25.20
N ARG A 14 2.63 15.48 -24.61
CA ARG A 14 1.44 14.65 -24.90
C ARG A 14 0.42 14.62 -23.76
N LEU A 15 0.48 15.57 -22.83
CA LEU A 15 -0.39 15.61 -21.67
C LEU A 15 -1.87 15.68 -22.08
N ALA A 16 -2.22 16.51 -23.06
CA ALA A 16 -3.59 16.62 -23.56
C ALA A 16 -4.11 15.28 -24.12
N ASN A 17 -3.27 14.57 -24.87
CA ASN A 17 -3.59 13.25 -25.42
C ASN A 17 -3.77 12.20 -24.32
N LEU A 18 -2.87 12.19 -23.32
CA LEU A 18 -2.97 11.34 -22.15
C LEU A 18 -4.28 11.58 -21.38
N LEU A 19 -4.58 12.84 -21.04
CA LEU A 19 -5.80 13.21 -20.31
C LEU A 19 -7.07 12.86 -21.09
N ALA A 20 -7.07 13.02 -22.42
CA ALA A 20 -8.20 12.62 -23.26
C ALA A 20 -8.41 11.11 -23.23
N TRP A 21 -7.35 10.32 -23.32
CA TRP A 21 -7.44 8.86 -23.21
C TRP A 21 -7.85 8.40 -21.80
N LEU A 22 -7.30 8.97 -20.72
CA LEU A 22 -7.69 8.63 -19.35
C LEU A 22 -9.20 8.88 -19.11
N ARG A 23 -9.76 9.96 -19.69
CA ARG A 23 -11.20 10.25 -19.60
C ARG A 23 -12.07 9.21 -20.32
N SER A 24 -11.64 8.69 -21.47
CA SER A 24 -12.42 7.73 -22.25
C SER A 24 -12.20 6.29 -21.79
N ALA A 25 -10.95 5.85 -21.74
CA ALA A 25 -10.58 4.46 -21.45
C ALA A 25 -10.63 4.12 -19.97
N LYS A 26 -10.50 5.13 -19.09
CA LYS A 26 -10.74 5.00 -17.65
C LYS A 26 -9.99 3.81 -17.00
N PRO A 27 -8.70 3.57 -17.32
CA PRO A 27 -7.94 2.49 -16.69
C PRO A 27 -7.84 2.69 -15.17
N ASP A 28 -7.82 1.61 -14.41
CA ASP A 28 -7.57 1.68 -12.96
C ASP A 28 -6.11 1.95 -12.64
N VAL A 29 -5.20 1.44 -13.47
CA VAL A 29 -3.75 1.62 -13.34
C VAL A 29 -3.12 1.90 -14.71
N VAL A 30 -2.14 2.80 -14.75
CA VAL A 30 -1.35 3.05 -15.97
C VAL A 30 0.15 3.07 -15.64
N ALA A 31 0.91 2.18 -16.25
CA ALA A 31 2.36 2.22 -16.30
C ALA A 31 2.79 3.12 -17.48
N LEU A 32 3.46 4.24 -17.21
CA LEU A 32 3.97 5.15 -18.23
C LEU A 32 5.48 5.02 -18.38
N GLN A 33 5.97 5.09 -19.62
CA GLN A 33 7.39 5.07 -19.97
C GLN A 33 7.78 6.29 -20.80
N GLU A 34 9.08 6.54 -20.87
CA GLU A 34 9.69 7.60 -21.67
C GLU A 34 9.12 8.99 -21.33
N LEU A 35 9.03 9.31 -20.03
CA LEU A 35 8.45 10.58 -19.57
C LEU A 35 9.17 11.81 -20.14
N LYS A 36 10.50 11.72 -20.36
CA LYS A 36 11.38 12.81 -20.83
C LYS A 36 11.21 14.11 -20.04
N ALA A 37 10.97 13.98 -18.75
CA ALA A 37 10.74 15.07 -17.81
C ALA A 37 11.50 14.75 -16.51
N ALA A 38 12.14 15.76 -15.92
CA ALA A 38 12.65 15.64 -14.55
C ALA A 38 11.49 15.52 -13.56
N ASP A 39 11.77 15.10 -12.33
CA ASP A 39 10.74 14.91 -11.30
C ASP A 39 9.89 16.17 -11.06
N ALA A 40 10.53 17.34 -11.04
CA ALA A 40 9.87 18.63 -10.84
C ALA A 40 8.99 19.06 -12.03
N GLU A 41 9.22 18.49 -13.20
CA GLU A 41 8.48 18.81 -14.44
C GLU A 41 7.32 17.83 -14.65
N PHE A 42 7.14 16.84 -13.78
CA PHE A 42 6.06 15.86 -13.91
C PHE A 42 4.69 16.54 -13.66
N PRO A 43 3.68 16.36 -14.54
CA PRO A 43 2.42 17.10 -14.50
C PRO A 43 1.43 16.54 -13.47
N LYS A 44 1.88 16.36 -12.22
CA LYS A 44 1.11 15.75 -11.12
C LYS A 44 -0.27 16.41 -10.94
N ALA A 45 -0.33 17.74 -10.84
CA ALA A 45 -1.57 18.45 -10.58
C ALA A 45 -2.64 18.21 -11.67
N ALA A 46 -2.22 18.08 -12.94
CA ALA A 46 -3.14 17.80 -14.04
C ALA A 46 -3.69 16.37 -13.97
N LEU A 47 -2.86 15.41 -13.55
CA LEU A 47 -3.26 14.01 -13.36
C LEU A 47 -4.17 13.83 -12.13
N GLU A 48 -3.87 14.51 -11.04
CA GLU A 48 -4.72 14.54 -9.84
C GLU A 48 -6.10 15.12 -10.15
N LYS A 49 -6.16 16.22 -10.93
CA LYS A 49 -7.42 16.79 -11.41
C LYS A 49 -8.21 15.82 -12.29
N ALA A 50 -7.52 14.91 -13.00
CA ALA A 50 -8.14 13.83 -13.76
C ALA A 50 -8.55 12.61 -12.90
N GLY A 51 -8.31 12.65 -11.59
CA GLY A 51 -8.66 11.60 -10.64
C GLY A 51 -7.59 10.50 -10.51
N TYR A 52 -6.35 10.77 -10.90
CA TYR A 52 -5.24 9.81 -10.84
C TYR A 52 -4.17 10.25 -9.84
N GLY A 53 -3.91 9.41 -8.85
CA GLY A 53 -2.68 9.49 -8.04
C GLY A 53 -1.49 8.92 -8.81
N ALA A 54 -0.26 9.30 -8.45
CA ALA A 54 0.92 8.98 -9.24
C ALA A 54 2.19 8.80 -8.40
N VAL A 55 3.01 7.82 -8.77
CA VAL A 55 4.43 7.71 -8.35
C VAL A 55 5.30 7.65 -9.60
N TRP A 56 6.45 8.30 -9.58
CA TRP A 56 7.30 8.40 -10.77
C TRP A 56 8.79 8.50 -10.41
N CYS A 57 9.61 8.21 -11.40
CA CYS A 57 11.04 8.50 -11.43
C CYS A 57 11.32 9.17 -12.76
N GLY A 58 11.57 10.47 -12.74
CA GLY A 58 11.77 11.31 -13.90
C GLY A 58 13.23 11.43 -14.31
N GLN A 59 13.46 11.55 -15.62
CA GLN A 59 14.78 11.87 -16.17
C GLN A 59 14.61 12.72 -17.43
N LYS A 60 15.44 13.77 -17.54
CA LYS A 60 15.43 14.64 -18.71
C LYS A 60 15.79 13.87 -19.99
N SER A 61 15.29 14.37 -21.12
CA SER A 61 15.65 13.98 -22.49
C SER A 61 15.22 12.60 -22.98
N ARG A 62 15.49 11.50 -22.26
CA ARG A 62 15.35 10.14 -22.84
C ARG A 62 14.55 9.12 -22.05
N ASN A 63 14.54 9.17 -20.71
CA ASN A 63 13.93 8.10 -19.91
C ASN A 63 12.82 8.66 -19.03
N GLY A 64 12.50 7.93 -17.96
CA GLY A 64 11.50 8.26 -16.98
C GLY A 64 10.34 7.28 -17.02
N VAL A 65 9.88 6.88 -15.84
CA VAL A 65 8.78 5.92 -15.66
C VAL A 65 7.83 6.42 -14.59
N ALA A 66 6.54 6.12 -14.74
CA ALA A 66 5.52 6.41 -13.73
C ALA A 66 4.51 5.27 -13.62
N ILE A 67 3.84 5.20 -12.48
CA ILE A 67 2.64 4.41 -12.27
C ILE A 67 1.55 5.38 -11.80
N LEU A 68 0.42 5.39 -12.52
CA LEU A 68 -0.78 6.13 -12.17
C LEU A 68 -1.82 5.18 -11.61
N ALA A 69 -2.60 5.61 -10.61
CA ALA A 69 -3.73 4.85 -10.10
C ALA A 69 -4.97 5.72 -9.95
N ARG A 70 -6.11 5.24 -10.46
CA ARG A 70 -7.37 5.97 -10.40
C ARG A 70 -7.95 5.94 -9.00
N GLY A 71 -8.21 7.12 -8.43
CA GLY A 71 -8.87 7.30 -7.13
C GLY A 71 -8.03 6.90 -5.92
N CYS A 72 -6.73 6.65 -6.08
CA CYS A 72 -5.81 6.40 -4.97
C CYS A 72 -4.35 6.71 -5.38
N GLU A 73 -3.49 6.98 -4.41
CA GLU A 73 -2.05 7.06 -4.65
C GLU A 73 -1.46 5.64 -4.71
N PRO A 74 -0.68 5.28 -5.75
CA PRO A 74 0.08 4.04 -5.77
C PRO A 74 1.07 3.98 -4.59
N ILE A 75 1.32 2.79 -4.06
CA ILE A 75 2.28 2.62 -2.96
C ILE A 75 3.61 2.20 -3.57
N LEU A 76 4.53 3.15 -3.69
CA LEU A 76 5.88 2.92 -4.19
C LEU A 76 6.60 1.85 -3.37
N THR A 77 7.05 0.77 -4.03
CA THR A 77 7.86 -0.29 -3.40
C THR A 77 9.31 -0.24 -3.87
N ARG A 78 9.57 0.26 -5.09
CA ARG A 78 10.92 0.36 -5.66
C ARG A 78 11.03 1.44 -6.74
N THR A 79 12.23 2.00 -6.91
CA THR A 79 12.55 3.07 -7.89
C THR A 79 13.66 2.72 -8.89
N HIS A 80 14.19 1.49 -8.83
CA HIS A 80 15.29 1.03 -9.69
C HIS A 80 15.24 -0.49 -9.81
N LEU A 81 15.85 -1.05 -10.86
CA LEU A 81 15.91 -2.49 -11.06
C LEU A 81 17.02 -3.11 -10.18
N PRO A 82 16.75 -4.17 -9.40
CA PRO A 82 17.77 -4.81 -8.57
C PRO A 82 18.91 -5.43 -9.38
N GLY A 83 20.11 -5.44 -8.80
CA GLY A 83 21.29 -6.10 -9.39
C GLY A 83 22.04 -5.27 -10.45
N GLY A 84 21.42 -4.23 -11.01
CA GLY A 84 22.12 -3.21 -11.79
C GLY A 84 22.77 -2.21 -10.83
N GLY A 85 24.10 -2.12 -10.81
CA GLY A 85 24.81 -1.11 -10.01
C GLY A 85 24.25 0.29 -10.26
N THR A 86 24.13 1.11 -9.21
CA THR A 86 23.49 2.45 -9.17
C THR A 86 22.96 2.92 -10.53
N ASP A 87 21.77 2.44 -10.90
CA ASP A 87 21.20 2.67 -12.23
C ASP A 87 20.84 4.15 -12.35
N ALA A 88 21.75 4.96 -12.92
CA ALA A 88 21.55 6.39 -13.16
C ALA A 88 20.41 6.69 -14.16
N GLN A 89 19.78 5.64 -14.70
CA GLN A 89 18.71 5.73 -15.69
C GLN A 89 17.36 5.35 -15.08
N SER A 90 16.40 6.28 -15.12
CA SER A 90 15.03 6.09 -14.61
C SER A 90 14.22 5.20 -15.56
N ARG A 91 14.49 3.89 -15.53
CA ARG A 91 13.91 2.88 -16.42
C ARG A 91 12.97 1.89 -15.73
N TYR A 92 12.88 1.92 -14.41
CA TYR A 92 12.15 0.91 -13.67
C TYR A 92 11.56 1.48 -12.38
N ILE A 93 10.28 1.20 -12.11
CA ILE A 93 9.60 1.56 -10.88
C ILE A 93 8.56 0.48 -10.55
N GLU A 94 8.31 0.26 -9.27
CA GLU A 94 7.31 -0.69 -8.77
C GLU A 94 6.36 -0.01 -7.79
N ALA A 95 5.08 -0.32 -7.88
CA ALA A 95 4.12 0.11 -6.89
C ALA A 95 3.01 -0.91 -6.69
N ALA A 96 2.54 -1.04 -5.45
CA ALA A 96 1.34 -1.80 -5.14
C ALA A 96 0.09 -0.94 -5.35
N VAL A 97 -0.87 -1.45 -6.12
CA VAL A 97 -2.18 -0.81 -6.33
C VAL A 97 -3.28 -1.85 -6.12
N ARG A 98 -4.15 -1.61 -5.14
CA ARG A 98 -5.33 -2.46 -4.83
C ARG A 98 -4.99 -3.97 -4.76
N GLY A 99 -3.84 -4.29 -4.16
CA GLY A 99 -3.40 -5.67 -3.93
C GLY A 99 -2.77 -6.37 -5.14
N VAL A 100 -2.39 -5.64 -6.19
CA VAL A 100 -1.56 -6.12 -7.29
C VAL A 100 -0.27 -5.31 -7.31
N LEU A 101 0.88 -5.98 -7.42
CA LEU A 101 2.16 -5.31 -7.64
C LEU A 101 2.29 -5.00 -9.13
N ILE A 102 2.55 -3.75 -9.46
CA ILE A 102 2.63 -3.26 -10.83
C ILE A 102 4.03 -2.73 -11.05
N THR A 103 4.66 -3.13 -12.14
CA THR A 103 5.90 -2.50 -12.59
C THR A 103 5.61 -1.54 -13.74
N SER A 104 6.41 -0.48 -13.85
CA SER A 104 6.57 0.25 -15.10
C SER A 104 8.03 0.15 -15.50
N LEU A 105 8.29 -0.52 -16.62
CA LEU A 105 9.65 -0.77 -17.11
C LEU A 105 9.85 -0.20 -18.52
N TYR A 106 11.04 0.34 -18.76
CA TYR A 106 11.47 0.90 -20.04
C TYR A 106 12.86 0.37 -20.39
N ALA A 107 12.89 -0.80 -21.02
CA ALA A 107 14.13 -1.48 -21.35
C ALA A 107 14.98 -0.65 -22.34
N PRO A 108 16.32 -0.69 -22.28
CA PRO A 108 17.16 -0.03 -23.27
C PRO A 108 16.86 -0.51 -24.70
N ASN A 109 16.79 0.41 -25.65
CA ASN A 109 16.57 0.08 -27.07
C ASN A 109 17.69 -0.83 -27.64
N GLY A 110 18.94 -0.49 -27.32
CA GLY A 110 20.13 -1.30 -27.63
C GLY A 110 20.80 -1.00 -28.97
N ASN A 111 20.23 -0.15 -29.84
CA ASN A 111 20.88 0.19 -31.11
C ASN A 111 22.03 1.22 -30.96
N PRO A 112 23.10 1.12 -31.80
CA PRO A 112 23.31 0.09 -32.82
C PRO A 112 23.78 -1.24 -32.22
N GLN A 113 23.56 -2.34 -32.97
CA GLN A 113 24.03 -3.67 -32.63
C GLN A 113 24.94 -4.24 -33.76
N PRO A 114 26.04 -4.95 -33.41
CA PRO A 114 26.55 -5.13 -32.06
C PRO A 114 27.17 -3.83 -31.52
N GLY A 115 27.36 -3.73 -30.21
CA GLY A 115 28.04 -2.59 -29.60
C GLY A 115 27.73 -2.41 -28.10
N PRO A 116 28.35 -1.40 -27.45
CA PRO A 116 28.20 -1.18 -26.01
C PRO A 116 26.74 -1.02 -25.57
N LYS A 117 25.92 -0.30 -26.34
CA LYS A 117 24.49 -0.12 -26.05
C LYS A 117 23.69 -1.43 -26.09
N PHE A 118 24.05 -2.33 -27.01
CA PHE A 118 23.44 -3.65 -27.04
C PHE A 118 23.89 -4.50 -25.84
N GLY A 119 25.17 -4.41 -25.47
CA GLY A 119 25.69 -5.00 -24.24
C GLY A 119 24.95 -4.53 -22.98
N GLU A 120 24.73 -3.22 -22.86
CA GLU A 120 23.95 -2.60 -21.78
C GLU A 120 22.50 -3.11 -21.76
N LYS A 121 21.84 -3.19 -22.93
CA LYS A 121 20.50 -3.79 -23.04
C LYS A 121 20.47 -5.22 -22.52
N LEU A 122 21.40 -6.07 -22.96
CA LEU A 122 21.46 -7.46 -22.54
C LEU A 122 21.76 -7.59 -21.04
N ALA A 123 22.60 -6.72 -20.47
CA ALA A 123 22.85 -6.68 -19.03
C ALA A 123 21.60 -6.30 -18.24
N TRP A 124 20.94 -5.21 -18.65
CA TRP A 124 19.69 -4.75 -18.04
C TRP A 124 18.59 -5.84 -18.10
N MET A 125 18.44 -6.49 -19.26
CA MET A 125 17.49 -7.58 -19.43
C MET A 125 17.81 -8.79 -18.55
N ARG A 126 19.09 -9.13 -18.32
CA ARG A 126 19.46 -10.18 -17.35
C ARG A 126 19.06 -9.84 -15.92
N HIS A 127 19.24 -8.59 -15.50
CA HIS A 127 18.76 -8.13 -14.20
C HIS A 127 17.24 -8.19 -14.10
N LEU A 128 16.54 -7.85 -15.19
CA LEU A 128 15.08 -7.97 -15.25
C LEU A 128 14.66 -9.44 -15.15
N THR A 129 15.32 -10.35 -15.86
CA THR A 129 15.01 -11.78 -15.79
C THR A 129 15.18 -12.33 -14.38
N ALA A 130 16.28 -11.98 -13.69
CA ALA A 130 16.51 -12.42 -12.31
C ALA A 130 15.45 -11.87 -11.35
N HIS A 131 15.15 -10.57 -11.44
CA HIS A 131 14.15 -9.93 -10.59
C HIS A 131 12.73 -10.40 -10.87
N ALA A 132 12.39 -10.68 -12.14
CA ALA A 132 11.12 -11.29 -12.51
C ALA A 132 10.96 -12.68 -11.86
N GLU A 133 12.06 -13.43 -11.70
CA GLU A 133 12.03 -14.73 -11.02
C GLU A 133 11.72 -14.57 -9.52
N ASP A 134 12.35 -13.61 -8.86
CA ASP A 134 12.10 -13.29 -7.45
C ASP A 134 10.64 -12.85 -7.22
N LEU A 135 10.12 -11.99 -8.10
CA LEU A 135 8.73 -11.55 -8.06
C LEU A 135 7.75 -12.69 -8.30
N TYR A 136 8.08 -13.62 -9.20
CA TYR A 136 7.26 -14.79 -9.46
C TYR A 136 7.21 -15.73 -8.24
N LYS A 137 8.38 -15.98 -7.62
CA LYS A 137 8.52 -16.81 -6.41
C LYS A 137 7.82 -16.21 -5.18
N ALA A 138 7.62 -14.90 -5.13
CA ALA A 138 6.89 -14.24 -4.04
C ALA A 138 5.41 -14.68 -3.94
N GLY A 139 4.84 -15.31 -4.98
CA GLY A 139 3.50 -15.91 -4.92
C GLY A 139 2.36 -14.89 -4.79
N ILE A 140 2.60 -13.64 -5.20
CA ILE A 140 1.61 -12.56 -5.18
C ILE A 140 1.14 -12.20 -6.60
N PRO A 141 -0.03 -11.55 -6.78
CA PRO A 141 -0.42 -11.02 -8.07
C PRO A 141 0.53 -9.91 -8.52
N VAL A 142 1.23 -10.12 -9.63
CA VAL A 142 2.16 -9.16 -10.24
C VAL A 142 1.84 -8.98 -11.72
N VAL A 143 1.98 -7.75 -12.20
CA VAL A 143 1.98 -7.43 -13.62
C VAL A 143 3.29 -6.72 -13.97
N LEU A 144 4.10 -7.36 -14.81
CA LEU A 144 5.25 -6.72 -15.43
C LEU A 144 4.78 -5.95 -16.66
N ALA A 145 4.57 -4.64 -16.51
CA ALA A 145 4.05 -3.78 -17.55
C ALA A 145 5.13 -2.82 -18.05
N GLY A 146 5.26 -2.68 -19.37
CA GLY A 146 6.18 -1.70 -19.92
C GLY A 146 6.54 -1.91 -21.37
N ASP A 147 7.44 -1.07 -21.84
CA ASP A 147 8.11 -1.16 -23.13
C ASP A 147 9.41 -1.94 -22.97
N TYR A 148 9.41 -3.17 -23.49
CA TYR A 148 10.54 -4.08 -23.40
C TYR A 148 11.59 -3.82 -24.47
N ASN A 149 11.30 -2.99 -25.48
CA ASN A 149 12.16 -2.87 -26.67
C ASN A 149 12.59 -4.26 -27.20
N VAL A 150 11.67 -5.23 -27.18
CA VAL A 150 11.87 -6.58 -27.73
C VAL A 150 10.65 -6.96 -28.55
N VAL A 151 10.89 -7.39 -29.78
CA VAL A 151 9.90 -8.04 -30.65
C VAL A 151 10.04 -9.54 -30.43
N PRO A 152 9.13 -10.21 -29.69
CA PRO A 152 9.35 -11.59 -29.24
C PRO A 152 9.52 -12.59 -30.39
N THR A 153 8.67 -12.49 -31.42
CA THR A 153 8.67 -13.38 -32.58
C THR A 153 8.39 -12.62 -33.86
N ASP A 154 8.50 -13.28 -35.02
CA ASP A 154 8.20 -12.64 -36.31
C ASP A 154 6.71 -12.33 -36.48
N ARG A 155 5.83 -12.89 -35.63
CA ARG A 155 4.40 -12.52 -35.58
C ARG A 155 4.18 -11.13 -34.98
N ASP A 156 5.16 -10.62 -34.26
CA ASP A 156 5.10 -9.36 -33.50
C ASP A 156 5.64 -8.17 -34.31
N ILE A 157 5.88 -8.35 -35.60
CA ILE A 157 6.35 -7.32 -36.53
C ILE A 157 5.68 -7.50 -37.89
N TYR A 158 5.41 -6.40 -38.59
CA TYR A 158 4.93 -6.47 -39.97
C TYR A 158 6.00 -7.07 -40.92
N PRO A 159 5.62 -7.76 -42.01
CA PRO A 159 6.59 -8.37 -42.92
C PRO A 159 7.63 -7.38 -43.45
N THR A 160 8.90 -7.58 -43.08
CA THR A 160 9.99 -6.65 -43.44
C THR A 160 11.38 -7.26 -43.31
N LYS A 161 12.32 -6.72 -44.09
CA LYS A 161 13.77 -6.98 -43.93
C LYS A 161 14.51 -5.78 -43.30
N SER A 162 13.87 -4.61 -43.18
CA SER A 162 14.54 -3.38 -42.74
C SER A 162 14.98 -3.40 -41.28
N TYR A 163 14.39 -4.26 -40.46
CA TYR A 163 14.68 -4.41 -39.02
C TYR A 163 15.65 -5.57 -38.74
N ALA A 164 16.20 -6.23 -39.75
CA ALA A 164 17.07 -7.42 -39.55
C ALA A 164 18.30 -7.14 -38.67
N LYS A 165 18.83 -5.91 -38.71
CA LYS A 165 19.96 -5.47 -37.88
C LYS A 165 19.55 -4.70 -36.62
N ASP A 166 18.26 -4.61 -36.34
CA ASP A 166 17.77 -3.87 -35.18
C ASP A 166 17.93 -4.69 -33.90
N ALA A 167 18.44 -4.07 -32.84
CA ALA A 167 18.60 -4.65 -31.50
C ALA A 167 17.30 -5.29 -30.94
N LEU A 168 16.11 -4.83 -31.36
CA LEU A 168 14.82 -5.36 -30.90
C LEU A 168 14.54 -6.79 -31.37
N LEU A 169 15.14 -7.21 -32.49
CA LEU A 169 14.89 -8.52 -33.13
C LEU A 169 16.02 -9.52 -32.93
N GLN A 170 17.13 -9.13 -32.29
CA GLN A 170 18.29 -9.99 -32.18
C GLN A 170 18.02 -11.22 -31.30
N PRO A 171 18.57 -12.39 -31.65
CA PRO A 171 18.34 -13.63 -30.92
C PRO A 171 18.57 -13.52 -29.41
N GLU A 172 19.58 -12.77 -28.98
CA GLU A 172 19.93 -12.59 -27.57
C GLU A 172 18.87 -11.80 -26.80
N SER A 173 18.27 -10.78 -27.42
CA SER A 173 17.17 -10.02 -26.82
C SER A 173 15.90 -10.87 -26.73
N ARG A 174 15.58 -11.61 -27.79
CA ARG A 174 14.45 -12.56 -27.82
C ARG A 174 14.62 -13.66 -26.78
N ALA A 175 15.83 -14.20 -26.65
CA ALA A 175 16.14 -15.25 -25.68
C ALA A 175 15.95 -14.79 -24.22
N LEU A 176 16.33 -13.55 -23.87
CA LEU A 176 16.12 -13.03 -22.52
C LEU A 176 14.64 -12.79 -22.20
N PHE A 177 13.86 -12.33 -23.18
CA PHE A 177 12.40 -12.24 -23.03
C PHE A 177 11.77 -13.63 -22.86
N GLN A 178 12.17 -14.60 -23.69
CA GLN A 178 11.70 -15.97 -23.58
C GLN A 178 12.03 -16.59 -22.21
N ARG A 179 13.22 -16.34 -21.66
CA ARG A 179 13.59 -16.78 -20.31
C ARG A 179 12.66 -16.25 -19.21
N ILE A 180 12.08 -15.06 -19.38
CA ILE A 180 11.06 -14.57 -18.44
C ILE A 180 9.80 -15.43 -18.58
N LEU A 181 9.34 -15.69 -19.80
CA LEU A 181 8.17 -16.56 -20.03
C LEU A 181 8.39 -17.99 -19.50
N ASP A 182 9.60 -18.53 -19.64
CA ASP A 182 9.95 -19.88 -19.18
C ASP A 182 9.87 -20.04 -17.65
N GLN A 183 9.88 -18.94 -16.88
CA GLN A 183 9.62 -18.97 -15.43
C GLN A 183 8.12 -19.21 -15.10
N GLY A 184 7.23 -19.10 -16.08
CA GLY A 184 5.78 -19.24 -15.94
C GLY A 184 4.99 -17.94 -16.07
N TRP A 185 5.63 -16.83 -16.46
CA TRP A 185 4.93 -15.58 -16.74
C TRP A 185 4.06 -15.72 -18.00
N VAL A 186 2.83 -15.21 -17.93
CA VAL A 186 1.87 -15.25 -19.05
C VAL A 186 1.87 -13.91 -19.78
N ASP A 187 2.20 -13.91 -21.08
CA ASP A 187 1.96 -12.76 -21.96
C ASP A 187 0.45 -12.61 -22.20
N ALA A 188 -0.16 -11.62 -21.54
CA ALA A 188 -1.62 -11.47 -21.53
C ALA A 188 -2.24 -11.26 -22.92
N ILE A 189 -1.56 -10.49 -23.77
CA ILE A 189 -2.05 -10.18 -25.12
C ILE A 189 -1.97 -11.43 -25.98
N ARG A 190 -0.82 -12.12 -25.98
CA ARG A 190 -0.66 -13.33 -26.79
C ARG A 190 -1.53 -14.49 -26.29
N ALA A 191 -1.82 -14.56 -24.98
CA ALA A 191 -2.72 -15.56 -24.42
C ALA A 191 -4.16 -15.44 -24.93
N LEU A 192 -4.66 -14.22 -25.14
CA LEU A 192 -6.02 -13.97 -25.63
C LEU A 192 -6.11 -13.78 -27.15
N HIS A 193 -5.03 -13.33 -27.77
CA HIS A 193 -4.93 -13.05 -29.20
C HIS A 193 -3.75 -13.81 -29.81
N PRO A 194 -3.83 -15.15 -29.90
CA PRO A 194 -2.70 -16.01 -30.27
C PRO A 194 -2.17 -15.74 -31.68
N ASP A 195 -3.05 -15.36 -32.61
CA ASP A 195 -2.70 -15.19 -34.03
C ASP A 195 -2.74 -13.73 -34.51
N ALA A 196 -3.35 -12.83 -33.74
CA ALA A 196 -3.45 -11.43 -34.16
C ALA A 196 -2.09 -10.72 -34.02
N PRO A 197 -1.77 -9.74 -34.90
CA PRO A 197 -0.49 -9.02 -34.83
C PRO A 197 -0.33 -8.19 -33.54
N MET A 198 -1.41 -7.54 -33.08
CA MET A 198 -1.48 -6.75 -31.84
C MET A 198 -0.32 -5.77 -31.67
N TYR A 199 0.04 -5.04 -32.73
CA TYR A 199 1.11 -4.05 -32.69
C TYR A 199 0.80 -2.95 -31.66
N THR A 200 1.85 -2.45 -31.02
CA THR A 200 1.80 -1.39 -30.00
C THR A 200 2.63 -0.18 -30.38
N PHE A 201 3.47 -0.27 -31.42
CA PHE A 201 4.36 0.77 -31.90
C PHE A 201 4.35 0.94 -33.42
N TRP A 202 4.36 2.18 -33.89
CA TRP A 202 4.50 2.57 -35.30
C TRP A 202 5.37 3.83 -35.44
N ASP A 203 6.58 3.63 -35.97
CA ASP A 203 7.54 4.70 -36.27
C ASP A 203 6.90 5.84 -37.08
N TYR A 204 7.28 7.09 -36.79
CA TYR A 204 6.74 8.26 -37.49
C TYR A 204 7.12 8.31 -38.97
N MET A 205 8.24 7.71 -39.35
CA MET A 205 8.76 7.76 -40.70
C MET A 205 8.06 6.72 -41.60
N ARG A 206 8.19 6.89 -42.93
CA ARG A 206 7.80 5.89 -43.94
C ARG A 206 6.33 5.44 -43.88
N ASN A 207 5.44 6.30 -43.36
CA ASN A 207 4.00 6.07 -43.27
C ASN A 207 3.64 4.73 -42.59
N ARG A 208 4.36 4.33 -41.53
CA ARG A 208 4.12 3.05 -40.84
C ARG A 208 2.71 2.92 -40.28
N TRP A 209 2.19 3.99 -39.72
CA TRP A 209 0.82 4.01 -39.20
C TRP A 209 -0.23 3.71 -40.29
N ALA A 210 -0.22 4.45 -41.40
CA ALA A 210 -1.20 4.30 -42.47
C ALA A 210 -1.17 2.92 -43.16
N ARG A 211 -0.03 2.24 -43.10
CA ARG A 211 0.18 0.89 -43.66
C ARG A 211 -0.01 -0.24 -42.64
N ASP A 212 -0.33 0.11 -41.40
CA ASP A 212 -0.28 -0.79 -40.24
C ASP A 212 1.03 -1.59 -40.13
N ALA A 213 2.15 -0.97 -40.48
CA ALA A 213 3.46 -1.58 -40.43
C ALA A 213 4.09 -1.39 -39.04
N GLY A 214 3.56 -2.09 -38.05
CA GLY A 214 3.90 -1.91 -36.63
C GLY A 214 4.77 -3.01 -36.00
N LEU A 215 5.13 -2.78 -34.73
CA LEU A 215 5.83 -3.71 -33.84
C LEU A 215 5.01 -3.90 -32.56
N ARG A 216 5.06 -5.09 -31.95
CA ARG A 216 4.58 -5.32 -30.57
C ARG A 216 5.77 -5.40 -29.61
N ILE A 217 6.01 -4.31 -28.88
CA ILE A 217 7.14 -4.15 -27.96
C ILE A 217 6.72 -3.73 -26.54
N ASP A 218 5.52 -3.18 -26.39
CA ASP A 218 4.86 -3.00 -25.10
C ASP A 218 4.14 -4.30 -24.68
N HIS A 219 4.45 -4.80 -23.49
CA HIS A 219 3.92 -6.06 -22.97
C HIS A 219 3.37 -5.91 -21.55
N LEU A 220 2.39 -6.76 -21.21
CA LEU A 220 1.89 -6.96 -19.85
C LEU A 220 2.02 -8.44 -19.51
N LEU A 221 3.10 -8.80 -18.79
CA LEU A 221 3.34 -10.18 -18.35
C LEU A 221 2.73 -10.39 -16.97
N LEU A 222 1.96 -11.47 -16.80
CA LEU A 222 1.20 -11.76 -15.59
C LEU A 222 1.87 -12.90 -14.80
N SER A 223 1.99 -12.73 -13.48
CA SER A 223 2.29 -13.87 -12.60
C SER A 223 1.12 -14.86 -12.62
N ALA A 224 1.33 -16.09 -12.14
CA ALA A 224 0.28 -17.12 -12.10
C ALA A 224 -1.01 -16.59 -11.44
N GLN A 225 -0.89 -15.90 -10.29
CA GLN A 225 -2.04 -15.37 -9.54
C GLN A 225 -2.75 -14.22 -10.27
N ALA A 226 -2.04 -13.47 -11.12
CA ALA A 226 -2.66 -12.44 -11.96
C ALA A 226 -3.30 -13.04 -13.21
N ALA A 227 -2.67 -14.06 -13.81
CA ALA A 227 -3.17 -14.77 -14.99
C ALA A 227 -4.49 -15.50 -14.72
N GLU A 228 -4.67 -16.10 -13.53
CA GLU A 228 -5.95 -16.69 -13.09
C GLU A 228 -7.12 -15.68 -13.09
N ARG A 229 -6.81 -14.38 -13.04
CA ARG A 229 -7.78 -13.30 -13.00
C ARG A 229 -7.97 -12.66 -14.37
N LEU A 230 -7.23 -13.07 -15.40
CA LEU A 230 -7.31 -12.50 -16.75
C LEU A 230 -8.73 -12.63 -17.30
N ILE A 231 -9.30 -11.50 -17.72
CA ILE A 231 -10.61 -11.41 -18.38
C ILE A 231 -10.44 -11.05 -19.84
N ASP A 232 -9.66 -10.00 -20.10
CA ASP A 232 -9.50 -9.44 -21.45
C ASP A 232 -8.12 -8.76 -21.57
N ALA A 233 -7.65 -8.54 -22.79
CA ALA A 233 -6.43 -7.80 -23.10
C ALA A 233 -6.52 -7.21 -24.50
N GLY A 234 -5.84 -6.09 -24.73
CA GLY A 234 -5.91 -5.41 -26.03
C GLY A 234 -4.97 -4.24 -26.17
N VAL A 235 -5.14 -3.53 -27.28
CA VAL A 235 -4.41 -2.30 -27.61
C VAL A 235 -5.40 -1.23 -28.02
N ASP A 236 -5.35 -0.07 -27.37
CA ASP A 236 -6.17 1.10 -27.73
C ASP A 236 -5.54 1.82 -28.94
N ARG A 237 -5.51 1.13 -30.08
CA ARG A 237 -4.80 1.53 -31.31
C ARG A 237 -5.19 2.92 -31.80
N ASP A 238 -6.45 3.32 -31.65
CA ASP A 238 -6.96 4.63 -32.09
C ASP A 238 -6.29 5.82 -31.36
N VAL A 239 -5.65 5.59 -30.22
CA VAL A 239 -4.87 6.63 -29.53
C VAL A 239 -3.68 7.08 -30.38
N ARG A 240 -3.06 6.15 -31.13
CA ARG A 240 -1.97 6.44 -32.07
C ARG A 240 -2.42 7.25 -33.29
N ALA A 241 -3.71 7.20 -33.63
CA ALA A 241 -4.29 7.91 -34.77
C ALA A 241 -4.43 9.43 -34.53
N ARG A 242 -4.32 9.88 -33.28
CA ARG A 242 -4.56 11.29 -32.89
C ARG A 242 -3.42 12.20 -33.30
N ASP A 243 -3.74 13.47 -33.49
CA ASP A 243 -2.71 14.48 -33.75
C ASP A 243 -1.75 14.63 -32.55
N GLY A 244 -0.47 14.77 -32.85
CA GLY A 244 0.61 14.81 -31.84
C GLY A 244 0.72 13.57 -30.95
N ALA A 245 0.16 12.42 -31.33
CA ALA A 245 0.20 11.19 -30.54
C ALA A 245 1.64 10.68 -30.30
N SER A 246 1.78 9.80 -29.31
CA SER A 246 2.97 8.93 -29.20
C SER A 246 3.03 8.00 -30.41
N ASP A 247 4.22 7.49 -30.71
CA ASP A 247 4.49 6.44 -31.68
C ASP A 247 4.00 5.08 -31.16
N HIS A 248 3.69 5.01 -29.87
CA HIS A 248 3.05 3.88 -29.23
C HIS A 248 1.52 4.09 -29.09
N ALA A 249 0.80 2.98 -28.92
CA ALA A 249 -0.57 2.94 -28.44
C ALA A 249 -0.64 2.24 -27.06
N PRO A 250 -1.55 2.64 -26.17
CA PRO A 250 -1.70 1.97 -24.88
C PRO A 250 -2.09 0.50 -25.04
N ALA A 251 -1.29 -0.39 -24.47
CA ALA A 251 -1.61 -1.80 -24.33
C ALA A 251 -2.22 -2.05 -22.95
N TRP A 252 -3.19 -2.95 -22.82
CA TRP A 252 -3.91 -3.14 -21.56
C TRP A 252 -4.35 -4.58 -21.31
N VAL A 253 -4.62 -4.84 -20.03
CA VAL A 253 -5.23 -6.07 -19.52
C VAL A 253 -6.37 -5.72 -18.58
N GLU A 254 -7.42 -6.52 -18.58
CA GLU A 254 -8.49 -6.49 -17.58
C GLU A 254 -8.41 -7.73 -16.69
N LEU A 255 -8.28 -7.50 -15.39
CA LEU A 255 -8.25 -8.53 -14.36
C LEU A 255 -9.53 -8.49 -13.53
N ARG A 256 -10.09 -9.66 -13.21
CA ARG A 256 -11.18 -9.81 -12.26
C ARG A 256 -10.77 -9.27 -10.89
N ASP A 257 -11.66 -8.56 -10.21
CA ASP A 257 -11.38 -8.09 -8.84
C ASP A 257 -11.35 -9.29 -7.87
N ALA A 258 -10.37 -9.31 -6.97
CA ALA A 258 -10.15 -10.42 -6.03
C ALA A 258 -11.38 -10.74 -5.14
N ALA A 259 -12.25 -9.74 -4.90
CA ALA A 259 -13.48 -9.92 -4.13
C ALA A 259 -14.59 -10.69 -4.88
N LYS A 260 -14.57 -10.75 -6.22
CA LYS A 260 -15.57 -11.48 -7.04
C LYS A 260 -15.18 -12.94 -7.29
N ALA A 261 -13.89 -13.26 -7.41
CA ALA A 261 -13.42 -14.62 -7.71
C ALA A 261 -13.73 -15.64 -6.59
N ARG A 262 -13.84 -15.18 -5.34
CA ARG A 262 -14.16 -16.03 -4.18
C ARG A 262 -15.66 -16.24 -3.94
N ARG A 263 -16.52 -15.48 -4.64
CA ARG A 263 -17.97 -15.70 -4.66
C ARG A 263 -18.38 -16.77 -5.66
N THR A 264 -17.70 -16.86 -6.81
CA THR A 264 -18.09 -17.77 -7.89
C THR A 264 -17.85 -19.26 -7.61
N SER A 265 -17.00 -19.63 -6.65
CA SER A 265 -16.79 -21.04 -6.27
C SER A 265 -17.65 -21.52 -5.08
N ARG A 266 -18.45 -20.64 -4.47
CA ARG A 266 -19.32 -20.98 -3.33
C ARG A 266 -20.83 -20.83 -3.61
N ASP A 267 -21.21 -20.41 -4.80
CA ASP A 267 -22.59 -20.01 -5.12
C ASP A 267 -23.46 -21.12 -5.76
N SER A 268 -23.04 -22.40 -5.72
CA SER A 268 -23.90 -23.49 -6.19
C SER A 268 -24.94 -23.95 -5.16
N THR A 269 -24.98 -23.40 -3.95
CA THR A 269 -25.95 -23.80 -2.91
C THR A 269 -26.37 -22.67 -1.97
N ARG A 270 -27.28 -21.79 -2.39
CA ARG A 270 -28.49 -21.40 -1.62
C ARG A 270 -29.22 -20.21 -2.25
N LYS A 271 -30.46 -20.48 -2.67
CA LYS A 271 -31.52 -19.47 -2.87
C LYS A 271 -31.91 -18.88 -1.52
N THR A 272 -31.84 -17.55 -1.40
CA THR A 272 -32.85 -16.61 -0.87
C THR A 272 -32.14 -15.29 -0.53
N ALA A 273 -32.51 -14.22 -1.23
CA ALA A 273 -31.97 -12.88 -1.03
C ALA A 273 -32.68 -12.16 0.12
N PRO A 274 -32.00 -11.29 0.89
CA PRO A 274 -32.65 -10.17 1.54
C PRO A 274 -32.44 -8.86 0.77
N ALA A 275 -33.45 -8.00 0.86
CA ALA A 275 -33.60 -6.69 0.21
C ALA A 275 -32.58 -5.64 0.69
N PRO A 276 -32.37 -4.53 -0.06
CA PRO A 276 -31.39 -3.51 0.28
C PRO A 276 -31.91 -2.56 1.37
N VAL A 277 -31.14 -2.40 2.44
CA VAL A 277 -31.29 -1.34 3.46
C VAL A 277 -29.86 -0.83 3.70
N GLY A 278 -29.53 0.45 3.78
CA GLY A 278 -30.26 1.70 3.85
C GLY A 278 -29.25 2.73 4.38
N ARG A 279 -29.23 3.91 3.74
CA ARG A 279 -28.62 5.21 4.11
C ARG A 279 -27.56 5.27 5.24
N LYS A 280 -26.39 5.83 4.89
CA LYS A 280 -25.32 6.28 5.80
C LYS A 280 -25.88 7.14 6.95
N ALA A 281 -25.52 6.81 8.19
CA ALA A 281 -25.72 7.67 9.34
C ALA A 281 -24.91 8.98 9.19
N PRO A 282 -25.42 10.12 9.68
CA PRO A 282 -24.72 11.40 9.61
C PRO A 282 -23.54 11.41 10.58
N VAL A 283 -22.37 11.85 10.10
CA VAL A 283 -21.17 12.10 10.92
C VAL A 283 -21.39 13.39 11.71
N PRO A 284 -21.14 13.44 13.04
CA PRO A 284 -21.22 14.67 13.82
C PRO A 284 -20.24 15.75 13.32
N ALA A 285 -20.63 17.01 13.41
CA ALA A 285 -19.88 18.15 12.90
C ALA A 285 -18.67 18.49 13.80
N GLY A 286 -17.46 18.04 13.43
CA GLY A 286 -16.20 18.40 14.07
C GLY A 286 -14.99 17.67 13.50
N ARG A 287 -13.78 18.24 13.63
CA ARG A 287 -12.51 17.56 13.29
C ARG A 287 -12.22 16.48 14.35
N PRO A 288 -11.88 15.23 13.96
CA PRO A 288 -11.73 14.14 14.92
C PRO A 288 -10.45 14.25 15.74
N LEU A 289 -10.41 13.62 16.91
CA LEU A 289 -9.15 13.26 17.57
C LEU A 289 -8.54 12.06 16.84
N LEU A 290 -7.28 12.17 16.43
CA LEU A 290 -6.53 11.03 15.91
C LEU A 290 -5.66 10.46 17.03
N VAL A 291 -5.85 9.18 17.35
CA VAL A 291 -5.04 8.47 18.33
C VAL A 291 -4.30 7.34 17.62
N ILE A 292 -2.99 7.26 17.78
CA ILE A 292 -2.13 6.35 17.04
C ILE A 292 -1.40 5.44 18.02
N ASP A 293 -1.45 4.15 17.74
CA ASP A 293 -0.61 3.13 18.35
C ASP A 293 0.82 3.23 17.78
N GLY A 294 1.71 3.85 18.54
CA GLY A 294 3.08 4.16 18.12
C GLY A 294 3.88 2.90 17.79
N ASP A 295 3.92 1.97 18.74
CA ASP A 295 4.66 0.71 18.64
C ASP A 295 4.15 -0.15 17.48
N SER A 296 2.83 -0.34 17.34
CA SER A 296 2.25 -1.14 16.25
C SER A 296 2.69 -0.65 14.86
N PHE A 297 2.67 0.66 14.63
CA PHE A 297 3.09 1.22 13.35
C PHE A 297 4.61 1.28 13.18
N ALA A 298 5.37 1.52 14.25
CA ALA A 298 6.83 1.50 14.21
C ALA A 298 7.36 0.09 13.87
N HIS A 299 6.83 -0.95 14.52
CA HIS A 299 7.13 -2.35 14.20
C HIS A 299 6.80 -2.67 12.75
N ARG A 300 5.59 -2.29 12.28
CA ARG A 300 5.20 -2.50 10.89
C ARG A 300 6.16 -1.83 9.91
N ALA A 301 6.55 -0.58 10.17
CA ALA A 301 7.52 0.14 9.35
C ALA A 301 8.90 -0.52 9.38
N TYR A 302 9.35 -0.97 10.55
CA TYR A 302 10.63 -1.64 10.73
C TYR A 302 10.76 -2.89 9.87
N HIS A 303 9.73 -3.75 9.85
CA HIS A 303 9.75 -4.99 9.08
C HIS A 303 9.48 -4.80 7.59
N ALA A 304 8.81 -3.71 7.21
CA ALA A 304 8.47 -3.44 5.81
C ALA A 304 9.56 -2.68 5.03
N LEU A 305 10.38 -1.87 5.71
CA LEU A 305 11.37 -1.00 5.05
C LEU A 305 12.79 -1.56 5.11
N PRO A 306 13.62 -1.32 4.07
CA PRO A 306 15.01 -1.76 4.04
C PRO A 306 15.83 -1.23 5.22
N LYS A 307 16.71 -2.08 5.77
CA LYS A 307 17.65 -1.69 6.84
C LYS A 307 18.75 -0.74 6.39
N THR A 308 18.88 -0.54 5.07
CA THR A 308 19.80 0.44 4.46
C THR A 308 19.33 1.89 4.61
N ILE A 309 18.13 2.12 5.15
CA ILE A 309 17.66 3.47 5.49
C ILE A 309 18.28 3.87 6.82
N LEU A 310 19.27 4.76 6.74
CA LEU A 310 20.06 5.22 7.86
C LEU A 310 19.82 6.72 8.12
N ARG A 311 19.99 7.11 9.38
CA ARG A 311 20.11 8.49 9.85
C ARG A 311 21.55 8.81 10.23
N ARG A 312 21.79 10.07 10.58
CA ARG A 312 23.09 10.59 11.05
C ARG A 312 23.85 9.61 11.93
N GLY A 313 25.11 9.38 11.55
CA GLY A 313 26.03 8.47 12.24
C GLY A 313 25.81 6.99 11.90
N GLY A 314 25.12 6.67 10.79
CA GLY A 314 24.89 5.30 10.34
C GLY A 314 23.86 4.53 11.18
N ARG A 315 23.04 5.23 11.98
CA ARG A 315 22.00 4.61 12.81
C ARG A 315 20.77 4.27 11.95
N PRO A 316 20.02 3.20 12.25
CA PRO A 316 18.81 2.84 11.51
C PRO A 316 17.71 3.90 11.59
N ALA A 317 16.95 4.05 10.51
CA ALA A 317 15.85 5.04 10.43
C ALA A 317 14.61 4.55 9.67
N GLY A 318 14.56 3.28 9.27
CA GLY A 318 13.42 2.70 8.55
C GLY A 318 12.08 2.83 9.31
N ALA A 319 12.05 2.51 10.60
CA ALA A 319 10.85 2.62 11.43
C ALA A 319 10.40 4.09 11.58
N ILE A 320 11.37 5.00 11.80
CA ILE A 320 11.12 6.44 11.90
C ILE A 320 10.48 6.97 10.61
N LEU A 321 11.08 6.66 9.46
CA LEU A 321 10.59 7.13 8.17
C LEU A 321 9.19 6.57 7.84
N GLY A 322 8.98 5.27 8.06
CA GLY A 322 7.69 4.63 7.79
C GLY A 322 6.58 5.14 8.71
N PHE A 323 6.86 5.32 10.01
CA PHE A 323 5.93 5.92 10.95
C PHE A 323 5.60 7.37 10.56
N ALA A 324 6.62 8.19 10.24
CA ALA A 324 6.44 9.57 9.82
C ALA A 324 5.55 9.66 8.56
N ASN A 325 5.77 8.79 7.57
CA ASN A 325 4.94 8.73 6.37
C ASN A 325 3.47 8.45 6.67
N MET A 326 3.20 7.52 7.59
CA MET A 326 1.86 7.16 8.01
C MET A 326 1.19 8.29 8.81
N LEU A 327 1.91 8.89 9.77
CA LEU A 327 1.43 10.03 10.55
C LEU A 327 1.02 11.19 9.64
N LEU A 328 1.89 11.56 8.69
CA LEU A 328 1.62 12.63 7.73
C LEU A 328 0.44 12.30 6.81
N LYS A 329 0.30 11.03 6.40
CA LYS A 329 -0.85 10.57 5.60
C LYS A 329 -2.15 10.71 6.37
N PHE A 330 -2.22 10.24 7.62
CA PHE A 330 -3.43 10.34 8.43
C PHE A 330 -3.76 11.80 8.75
N TYR A 331 -2.75 12.61 9.10
CA TYR A 331 -2.99 14.02 9.36
C TYR A 331 -3.60 14.75 8.16
N ARG A 332 -3.04 14.55 6.95
CA ARG A 332 -3.55 15.18 5.72
C ARG A 332 -4.95 14.69 5.35
N THR A 333 -5.20 13.39 5.50
CA THR A 333 -6.46 12.75 5.06
C THR A 333 -7.61 13.06 6.02
N GLU A 334 -7.35 12.96 7.32
CA GLU A 334 -8.39 13.02 8.36
C GLU A 334 -8.52 14.41 8.98
N GLN A 335 -7.54 15.31 8.73
CA GLN A 335 -7.47 16.68 9.25
C GLN A 335 -7.84 16.76 10.74
N PRO A 336 -7.18 15.95 11.61
CA PRO A 336 -7.60 15.81 12.99
C PRO A 336 -7.38 17.10 13.76
N ARG A 337 -8.20 17.33 14.79
CA ARG A 337 -8.08 18.50 15.66
C ARG A 337 -6.86 18.46 16.58
N ALA A 338 -6.43 17.25 16.92
CA ALA A 338 -5.30 16.93 17.76
C ALA A 338 -4.84 15.51 17.43
N VAL A 339 -3.57 15.23 17.70
CA VAL A 339 -2.99 13.90 17.57
C VAL A 339 -2.38 13.48 18.90
N LEU A 340 -2.73 12.27 19.34
CA LEU A 340 -2.07 11.58 20.44
C LEU A 340 -1.41 10.31 19.91
N VAL A 341 -0.16 10.08 20.29
CA VAL A 341 0.53 8.81 20.01
C VAL A 341 0.82 8.10 21.32
N GLY A 342 0.30 6.88 21.47
CA GLY A 342 0.56 6.00 22.61
C GLY A 342 1.83 5.18 22.37
N TRP A 343 2.59 4.94 23.44
CA TRP A 343 3.82 4.16 23.41
C TRP A 343 3.88 3.16 24.56
N ASP A 344 4.41 1.97 24.29
CA ASP A 344 4.67 0.95 25.29
C ASP A 344 5.85 1.32 26.20
N THR A 345 5.79 0.84 27.45
CA THR A 345 6.95 0.85 28.35
C THR A 345 7.61 -0.51 28.39
N LEU A 346 8.73 -0.65 27.68
CA LEU A 346 9.47 -1.92 27.57
C LEU A 346 10.35 -2.20 28.80
N ASP A 347 10.74 -1.17 29.54
CA ASP A 347 11.67 -1.29 30.68
C ASP A 347 10.98 -1.59 32.02
N ALA A 348 9.65 -1.65 32.05
CA ALA A 348 8.88 -1.86 33.27
C ALA A 348 7.69 -2.80 33.02
N PRO A 349 7.46 -3.79 33.91
CA PRO A 349 6.32 -4.69 33.78
C PRO A 349 5.00 -3.93 33.92
N THR A 350 4.09 -4.15 32.99
CA THR A 350 2.72 -3.60 33.04
C THR A 350 1.87 -4.33 34.08
N TYR A 351 0.69 -3.78 34.41
CA TYR A 351 -0.24 -4.49 35.29
C TYR A 351 -0.66 -5.85 34.73
N ARG A 352 -0.60 -6.04 33.39
CA ARG A 352 -0.88 -7.32 32.73
C ARG A 352 0.21 -8.36 33.07
N HIS A 353 1.48 -7.97 32.99
CA HIS A 353 2.62 -8.82 33.37
C HIS A 353 2.57 -9.24 34.84
N GLN A 354 2.19 -8.31 35.74
CA GLN A 354 2.06 -8.61 37.17
C GLN A 354 0.93 -9.60 37.47
N LYS A 355 -0.19 -9.49 36.76
CA LYS A 355 -1.35 -10.39 36.92
C LYS A 355 -1.16 -11.75 36.24
N PHE A 356 -0.44 -11.79 35.13
CA PHE A 356 -0.20 -13.00 34.36
C PHE A 356 1.23 -13.02 33.81
N PRO A 357 2.20 -13.63 34.54
CA PRO A 357 3.61 -13.62 34.15
C PRO A 357 3.93 -14.23 32.78
N ALA A 358 3.05 -15.10 32.26
CA ALA A 358 3.22 -15.66 30.93
C ALA A 358 2.80 -14.70 29.81
N TYR A 359 2.08 -13.61 30.10
CA TYR A 359 1.68 -12.59 29.14
C TYR A 359 2.89 -12.09 28.36
N GLN A 360 2.82 -12.20 27.03
CA GLN A 360 3.84 -11.72 26.09
C GLN A 360 5.29 -12.19 26.37
N SER A 361 5.47 -13.20 27.23
CA SER A 361 6.78 -13.69 27.65
C SER A 361 7.61 -14.18 26.46
N GLY A 362 8.93 -14.01 26.51
CA GLY A 362 9.83 -14.48 25.44
C GLY A 362 9.75 -13.69 24.13
N ARG A 363 9.13 -12.49 24.12
CA ARG A 363 9.34 -11.53 23.04
C ARG A 363 10.74 -10.95 23.14
N GLU A 364 11.51 -11.04 22.07
CA GLU A 364 12.81 -10.41 21.93
C GLU A 364 12.75 -9.37 20.82
N PHE A 365 13.26 -8.17 21.10
CA PHE A 365 13.26 -7.07 20.15
C PHE A 365 14.67 -6.76 19.66
N ASP A 366 14.78 -6.47 18.37
CA ASP A 366 16.03 -6.04 17.77
C ASP A 366 16.48 -4.70 18.37
N LYS A 367 17.75 -4.57 18.76
CA LYS A 367 18.34 -3.33 19.29
C LYS A 367 18.14 -2.16 18.32
N ALA A 368 18.21 -2.41 17.02
CA ALA A 368 17.98 -1.39 15.99
C ALA A 368 16.53 -0.89 15.97
N LEU A 369 15.56 -1.71 16.39
CA LEU A 369 14.17 -1.28 16.54
C LEU A 369 13.98 -0.48 17.83
N LEU A 370 14.52 -0.98 18.95
CA LEU A 370 14.44 -0.29 20.25
C LEU A 370 14.99 1.13 20.17
N GLU A 371 16.16 1.32 19.55
CA GLU A 371 16.76 2.65 19.36
C GLU A 371 15.86 3.61 18.57
N GLN A 372 15.10 3.10 17.60
CA GLN A 372 14.16 3.91 16.83
C GLN A 372 12.86 4.19 17.61
N LEU A 373 12.37 3.23 18.40
CA LEU A 373 11.23 3.42 19.31
C LEU A 373 11.53 4.51 20.36
N ASP A 374 12.77 4.58 20.85
CA ASP A 374 13.20 5.64 21.78
C ASP A 374 13.26 7.02 21.12
N ALA A 375 13.60 7.08 19.82
CA ALA A 375 13.70 8.33 19.08
C ALA A 375 12.34 8.87 18.61
N LEU A 376 11.38 7.99 18.32
CA LEU A 376 10.10 8.35 17.72
C LEU A 376 9.24 9.36 18.53
N PRO A 377 9.16 9.29 19.86
CA PRO A 377 8.47 10.30 20.67
C PRO A 377 9.01 11.71 20.45
N GLN A 378 10.32 11.86 20.18
CA GLN A 378 10.94 13.16 19.86
C GLN A 378 10.40 13.70 18.54
N PHE A 379 10.22 12.85 17.53
CA PHE A 379 9.62 13.24 16.25
C PHE A 379 8.17 13.68 16.40
N VAL A 380 7.37 12.94 17.16
CA VAL A 380 5.97 13.30 17.45
C VAL A 380 5.87 14.65 18.16
N ALA A 381 6.71 14.88 19.17
CA ALA A 381 6.77 16.16 19.88
C ALA A 381 7.21 17.31 18.96
N ALA A 382 8.18 17.07 18.07
CA ALA A 382 8.62 18.06 17.08
C ALA A 382 7.53 18.39 16.06
N CYS A 383 6.60 17.48 15.77
CA CYS A 383 5.40 17.75 14.97
C CYS A 383 4.36 18.61 15.72
N GLY A 384 4.53 18.84 17.03
CA GLY A 384 3.58 19.56 17.87
C GLY A 384 2.45 18.67 18.40
N PHE A 385 2.62 17.35 18.35
CA PHE A 385 1.64 16.37 18.78
C PHE A 385 1.97 15.81 20.17
N ALA A 386 0.96 15.20 20.82
CA ALA A 386 1.10 14.69 22.16
C ALA A 386 1.57 13.23 22.16
N ASN A 387 2.47 12.89 23.09
CA ASN A 387 2.84 11.52 23.41
C ASN A 387 2.17 11.09 24.71
N ALA A 388 1.72 9.84 24.79
CA ALA A 388 1.36 9.19 26.04
C ALA A 388 2.23 7.95 26.25
N LYS A 389 2.98 7.94 27.35
CA LYS A 389 3.86 6.86 27.79
C LYS A 389 3.99 6.95 29.31
N ALA A 390 3.66 5.89 30.04
CA ALA A 390 3.81 5.86 31.49
C ALA A 390 4.04 4.42 31.96
N ALA A 391 4.93 4.25 32.95
CA ALA A 391 5.25 2.94 33.50
C ALA A 391 3.98 2.23 33.98
N GLY A 392 3.88 0.93 33.69
CA GLY A 392 2.75 0.11 34.10
C GLY A 392 1.63 -0.02 33.07
N TYR A 393 1.68 0.73 31.96
CA TYR A 393 0.66 0.76 30.91
C TYR A 393 1.24 0.45 29.53
N GLU A 394 0.39 -0.05 28.64
CA GLU A 394 0.68 -0.25 27.22
C GLU A 394 0.05 0.89 26.39
N ALA A 395 0.46 1.01 25.12
CA ALA A 395 -0.04 2.01 24.18
C ALA A 395 -1.57 1.95 24.07
N ASP A 396 -2.13 0.74 24.06
CA ASP A 396 -3.55 0.43 23.94
C ASP A 396 -4.41 1.06 25.06
N ASP A 397 -3.89 1.14 26.28
CA ASP A 397 -4.54 1.75 27.43
C ASP A 397 -4.69 3.26 27.23
N PHE A 398 -3.65 3.92 26.69
CA PHE A 398 -3.73 5.34 26.35
C PHE A 398 -4.71 5.59 25.20
N LEU A 399 -4.76 4.69 24.21
CA LEU A 399 -5.74 4.72 23.13
C LEU A 399 -7.17 4.66 23.68
N ALA A 400 -7.43 3.73 24.59
CA ALA A 400 -8.72 3.53 25.23
C ALA A 400 -9.13 4.74 26.08
N ALA A 401 -8.22 5.25 26.91
CA ALA A 401 -8.47 6.44 27.72
C ALA A 401 -8.77 7.67 26.86
N ALA A 402 -8.05 7.85 25.75
CA ALA A 402 -8.23 8.99 24.85
C ALA A 402 -9.56 8.92 24.12
N ALA A 403 -9.94 7.73 23.65
CA ALA A 403 -11.23 7.51 23.01
C ALA A 403 -12.39 7.87 23.96
N VAL A 404 -12.36 7.36 25.20
CA VAL A 404 -13.39 7.65 26.22
C VAL A 404 -13.42 9.14 26.59
N GLY A 405 -12.25 9.76 26.73
CA GLY A 405 -12.17 11.19 27.05
C GLY A 405 -12.79 12.08 25.97
N GLU A 406 -12.54 11.76 24.70
CA GLU A 406 -13.08 12.49 23.55
C GLU A 406 -14.59 12.25 23.36
N GLU A 407 -15.06 11.02 23.54
CA GLU A 407 -16.49 10.70 23.47
C GLU A 407 -17.29 11.43 24.55
N ARG A 408 -16.76 11.53 25.78
CA ARG A 408 -17.42 12.24 26.89
C ARG A 408 -17.63 13.73 26.62
N ARG A 409 -16.79 14.34 25.79
CA ARG A 409 -16.95 15.74 25.38
C ARG A 409 -17.71 15.89 24.06
N GLY A 410 -18.33 14.82 23.56
CA GLY A 410 -19.14 14.81 22.33
C GLY A 410 -18.33 14.79 21.03
N GLY A 411 -17.03 14.49 21.09
CA GLY A 411 -16.15 14.42 19.93
C GLY A 411 -16.18 13.05 19.24
N THR A 412 -15.48 12.96 18.11
CA THR A 412 -15.27 11.73 17.35
C THR A 412 -13.79 11.36 17.33
N VAL A 413 -13.50 10.05 17.34
CA VAL A 413 -12.15 9.50 17.47
C VAL A 413 -11.83 8.60 16.30
N LEU A 414 -10.61 8.74 15.78
CA LEU A 414 -10.00 7.80 14.86
C LEU A 414 -8.84 7.11 15.59
N VAL A 415 -8.95 5.81 15.84
CA VAL A 415 -7.91 5.01 16.49
C VAL A 415 -7.13 4.25 15.43
N ALA A 416 -5.89 4.65 15.15
CA ALA A 416 -5.02 3.93 14.24
C ALA A 416 -4.19 2.88 14.99
N SER A 417 -4.48 1.61 14.77
CA SER A 417 -3.69 0.49 15.29
C SER A 417 -3.76 -0.73 14.37
N GLY A 418 -2.67 -1.49 14.31
CA GLY A 418 -2.61 -2.81 13.70
C GLY A 418 -3.10 -3.93 14.61
N ASP A 419 -3.40 -3.63 15.87
CA ASP A 419 -3.88 -4.58 16.86
C ASP A 419 -5.41 -4.73 16.77
N ARG A 420 -5.88 -5.97 16.80
CA ARG A 420 -7.30 -6.32 16.76
C ARG A 420 -7.99 -6.08 18.10
N ASP A 421 -7.23 -5.99 19.18
CA ASP A 421 -7.78 -5.74 20.51
C ASP A 421 -8.45 -4.37 20.56
N THR A 422 -7.97 -3.41 19.76
CA THR A 422 -8.58 -2.08 19.62
C THR A 422 -10.01 -2.11 19.07
N PHE A 423 -10.48 -3.23 18.52
CA PHE A 423 -11.87 -3.37 18.10
C PHE A 423 -12.84 -3.24 19.28
N GLN A 424 -12.37 -3.43 20.52
CA GLN A 424 -13.17 -3.17 21.72
C GLN A 424 -13.49 -1.68 21.96
N LEU A 425 -12.82 -0.78 21.22
CA LEU A 425 -13.02 0.66 21.28
C LEU A 425 -14.01 1.17 20.22
N ALA A 426 -14.39 0.34 19.24
CA ALA A 426 -15.30 0.75 18.18
C ALA A 426 -16.67 1.16 18.74
N SER A 427 -17.17 2.34 18.39
CA SER A 427 -18.43 2.88 18.87
C SER A 427 -19.12 3.71 17.78
N ALA A 428 -20.23 4.39 18.10
CA ALA A 428 -20.83 5.35 17.18
C ALA A 428 -19.91 6.56 16.90
N SER A 429 -19.03 6.89 17.85
CA SER A 429 -18.13 8.05 17.78
C SER A 429 -16.66 7.66 17.58
N THR A 430 -16.30 6.40 17.75
CA THR A 430 -14.92 5.89 17.61
C THR A 430 -14.82 4.90 16.46
N THR A 431 -13.98 5.21 15.47
CA THR A 431 -13.66 4.34 14.33
C THR A 431 -12.21 3.87 14.39
N ILE A 432 -11.97 2.58 14.21
CA ILE A 432 -10.62 2.04 14.14
C ILE A 432 -10.10 2.11 12.70
N LEU A 433 -8.95 2.74 12.51
CA LEU A 433 -8.17 2.76 11.28
C LEU A 433 -7.21 1.57 11.28
N PHE A 434 -7.70 0.43 10.79
CA PHE A 434 -6.98 -0.85 10.83
C PHE A 434 -6.18 -1.09 9.53
N PRO A 435 -4.84 -1.19 9.57
CA PRO A 435 -4.03 -1.47 8.40
C PRO A 435 -4.23 -2.91 7.91
N VAL A 436 -4.77 -3.06 6.69
CA VAL A 436 -5.07 -4.37 6.09
C VAL A 436 -3.88 -4.88 5.29
N ARG A 437 -3.33 -4.02 4.41
CA ARG A 437 -2.14 -4.25 3.59
C ARG A 437 -1.37 -2.95 3.49
N ALA A 438 -0.17 -2.94 2.88
CA ALA A 438 0.57 -1.71 2.65
C ALA A 438 -0.37 -0.64 2.07
N GLY A 439 -0.41 0.54 2.70
CA GLY A 439 -1.23 1.69 2.32
C GLY A 439 -2.77 1.55 2.33
N GLU A 440 -3.33 0.35 2.54
CA GLU A 440 -4.77 0.10 2.69
C GLU A 440 -5.17 0.09 4.17
N VAL A 441 -6.11 0.97 4.54
CA VAL A 441 -6.62 1.12 5.90
C VAL A 441 -8.12 0.91 5.88
N ALA A 442 -8.59 -0.12 6.58
CA ALA A 442 -10.01 -0.35 6.79
C ALA A 442 -10.52 0.52 7.93
N ARG A 443 -11.75 1.00 7.80
CA ARG A 443 -12.49 1.66 8.87
C ARG A 443 -13.37 0.62 9.55
N ILE A 444 -13.10 0.35 10.82
CA ILE A 444 -13.82 -0.65 11.61
C ILE A 444 -14.67 0.10 12.64
N GLY A 445 -15.99 0.04 12.45
CA GLY A 445 -16.99 0.43 13.44
C GLY A 445 -17.70 -0.80 14.02
N PRO A 446 -18.76 -0.59 14.83
CA PRO A 446 -19.49 -1.68 15.46
C PRO A 446 -20.07 -2.71 14.48
N ALA A 447 -20.49 -2.28 13.28
CA ALA A 447 -21.01 -3.19 12.26
C ALA A 447 -19.92 -4.14 11.73
N GLU A 448 -18.72 -3.62 11.49
CA GLU A 448 -17.57 -4.40 11.01
C GLU A 448 -17.07 -5.36 12.09
N VAL A 449 -17.08 -4.98 13.37
CA VAL A 449 -16.76 -5.89 14.48
C VAL A 449 -17.76 -7.05 14.53
N ARG A 450 -19.06 -6.76 14.47
CA ARG A 450 -20.11 -7.79 14.44
C ARG A 450 -19.98 -8.72 13.23
N ALA A 451 -19.72 -8.16 12.05
CA ALA A 451 -19.52 -8.97 10.84
C ALA A 451 -18.30 -9.89 10.95
N ARG A 452 -17.25 -9.46 11.65
CA ARG A 452 -15.98 -10.19 11.76
C ARG A 452 -15.98 -11.25 12.86
N TYR A 453 -16.52 -10.93 14.03
CA TYR A 453 -16.45 -11.79 15.22
C TYR A 453 -17.80 -12.33 15.66
N GLY A 454 -18.92 -11.81 15.15
CA GLY A 454 -20.25 -12.22 15.60
C GLY A 454 -20.58 -11.78 17.03
N VAL A 455 -19.87 -10.76 17.52
CA VAL A 455 -20.01 -10.12 18.84
C VAL A 455 -19.94 -8.61 18.70
N ASP A 456 -20.48 -7.88 19.68
CA ASP A 456 -20.37 -6.43 19.77
C ASP A 456 -18.98 -5.96 20.27
N PRO A 457 -18.58 -4.71 19.99
CA PRO A 457 -17.29 -4.15 20.46
C PRO A 457 -17.05 -4.33 21.96
N ASP A 458 -18.05 -4.10 22.81
CA ASP A 458 -17.95 -4.24 24.26
C ASP A 458 -17.74 -5.70 24.72
N GLN A 459 -18.06 -6.67 23.86
CA GLN A 459 -17.86 -8.11 24.08
C GLN A 459 -16.49 -8.61 23.60
N VAL A 460 -15.66 -7.79 22.93
CA VAL A 460 -14.38 -8.24 22.34
C VAL A 460 -13.42 -8.81 23.39
N ALA A 461 -13.30 -8.19 24.57
CA ALA A 461 -12.45 -8.71 25.64
C ALA A 461 -12.95 -10.07 26.19
N ASP A 462 -14.27 -10.23 26.31
CA ASP A 462 -14.89 -11.50 26.71
C ASP A 462 -14.65 -12.58 25.64
N PHE A 463 -14.72 -12.20 24.36
CA PHE A 463 -14.47 -13.06 23.22
C PHE A 463 -13.01 -13.55 23.20
N ILE A 464 -12.04 -12.66 23.43
CA ILE A 464 -10.62 -13.00 23.55
C ILE A 464 -10.40 -13.94 24.73
N ALA A 465 -10.98 -13.65 25.90
CA ALA A 465 -10.84 -14.51 27.07
C ALA A 465 -11.35 -15.94 26.83
N LEU A 466 -12.46 -16.09 26.10
CA LEU A 466 -13.05 -17.39 25.76
C LEU A 466 -12.26 -18.13 24.67
N ARG A 467 -11.93 -17.45 23.57
CA ARG A 467 -11.28 -18.06 22.40
C ARG A 467 -9.78 -18.28 22.60
N GLY A 468 -9.15 -17.42 23.39
CA GLY A 468 -7.71 -17.28 23.47
C GLY A 468 -7.12 -16.35 22.41
N ASP A 469 -5.92 -15.88 22.74
CA ASP A 469 -5.03 -15.11 21.89
C ASP A 469 -3.59 -15.68 21.99
N PRO A 470 -3.12 -16.38 20.95
CA PRO A 470 -1.75 -16.90 20.92
C PRO A 470 -0.67 -15.80 20.95
N SER A 471 -0.95 -14.62 20.40
CA SER A 471 0.01 -13.50 20.35
C SER A 471 0.38 -13.00 21.74
N ASP A 472 -0.58 -13.04 22.67
CA ASP A 472 -0.43 -12.66 24.07
C ASP A 472 -0.32 -13.84 25.03
N LYS A 473 -0.25 -15.06 24.49
CA LYS A 473 -0.19 -16.32 25.25
C LYS A 473 -1.39 -16.53 26.17
N LEU A 474 -2.57 -16.08 25.74
CA LEU A 474 -3.85 -16.36 26.39
C LEU A 474 -4.45 -17.64 25.80
N PRO A 475 -4.47 -18.79 26.51
CA PRO A 475 -4.91 -20.06 25.93
C PRO A 475 -6.43 -20.18 25.76
N GLY A 476 -7.23 -19.34 26.42
CA GLY A 476 -8.69 -19.42 26.37
C GLY A 476 -9.28 -20.72 26.94
N VAL A 477 -10.40 -21.18 26.38
CA VAL A 477 -11.01 -22.49 26.70
C VAL A 477 -10.61 -23.50 25.62
N ALA A 478 -10.05 -24.64 26.04
CA ALA A 478 -9.67 -25.70 25.12
C ALA A 478 -10.87 -26.19 24.30
N GLY A 479 -10.68 -26.28 22.97
CA GLY A 479 -11.74 -26.69 22.04
C GLY A 479 -12.79 -25.62 21.72
N LEU A 480 -12.73 -24.42 22.33
CA LEU A 480 -13.68 -23.34 22.07
C LEU A 480 -13.12 -22.34 21.06
N GLY A 481 -13.35 -22.60 19.76
CA GLY A 481 -12.96 -21.68 18.68
C GLY A 481 -13.81 -20.41 18.61
N ALA A 482 -13.46 -19.52 17.66
CA ALA A 482 -14.10 -18.21 17.47
C ALA A 482 -15.64 -18.28 17.40
N ALA A 483 -16.19 -19.20 16.59
CA ALA A 483 -17.62 -19.34 16.42
C ALA A 483 -18.33 -19.78 17.73
N GLY A 484 -17.68 -20.64 18.52
CA GLY A 484 -18.17 -21.10 19.81
C GLY A 484 -18.16 -19.98 20.85
N ALA A 485 -17.05 -19.24 20.96
CA ALA A 485 -16.95 -18.07 21.83
C ALA A 485 -18.03 -17.02 21.49
N ALA A 486 -18.22 -16.72 20.21
CA ALA A 486 -19.26 -15.80 19.76
C ALA A 486 -20.67 -16.32 20.07
N GLN A 487 -20.92 -17.63 19.94
CA GLN A 487 -22.21 -18.22 20.29
C GLN A 487 -22.52 -18.09 21.78
N VAL A 488 -21.53 -18.34 22.65
CA VAL A 488 -21.67 -18.12 24.09
C VAL A 488 -22.08 -16.69 24.37
N LEU A 489 -21.40 -15.71 23.76
CA LEU A 489 -21.68 -14.29 24.01
C LEU A 489 -23.01 -13.82 23.40
N ARG A 490 -23.47 -14.42 22.30
CA ARG A 490 -24.84 -14.21 21.81
C ARG A 490 -25.89 -14.74 22.77
N THR A 491 -25.64 -15.88 23.41
CA THR A 491 -26.60 -16.50 24.33
C THR A 491 -26.65 -15.79 25.69
N TYR A 492 -25.51 -15.44 26.26
CA TYR A 492 -25.42 -14.94 27.64
C TYR A 492 -25.14 -13.43 27.74
N GLY A 493 -24.80 -12.77 26.63
CA GLY A 493 -24.44 -11.35 26.58
C GLY A 493 -23.02 -11.06 27.07
N THR A 494 -22.58 -11.66 28.18
CA THR A 494 -21.23 -11.45 28.73
C THR A 494 -20.61 -12.75 29.23
N LEU A 495 -19.29 -12.79 29.37
CA LEU A 495 -18.59 -13.88 30.04
C LEU A 495 -19.10 -14.03 31.49
N GLU A 496 -19.32 -12.93 32.20
CA GLU A 496 -19.81 -12.96 33.58
C GLU A 496 -21.17 -13.67 33.69
N ASN A 497 -22.10 -13.36 32.80
CA ASN A 497 -23.41 -14.02 32.76
C ASN A 497 -23.29 -15.50 32.39
N ALA A 498 -22.38 -15.87 31.49
CA ALA A 498 -22.13 -17.27 31.15
C ALA A 498 -21.60 -18.05 32.38
N LEU A 499 -20.67 -17.45 33.14
CA LEU A 499 -20.14 -18.04 34.38
C LEU A 499 -21.23 -18.18 35.45
N LYS A 500 -22.08 -17.16 35.64
CA LYS A 500 -23.24 -17.21 36.56
C LYS A 500 -24.24 -18.30 36.17
N ALA A 501 -24.40 -18.56 34.87
CA ALA A 501 -25.23 -19.65 34.35
C ALA A 501 -24.56 -21.03 34.41
N GLY A 502 -23.43 -21.18 35.11
CA GLY A 502 -22.73 -22.44 35.31
C GLY A 502 -21.86 -22.91 34.13
N ARG A 503 -21.71 -22.11 33.07
CA ARG A 503 -20.79 -22.44 31.97
C ARG A 503 -19.35 -22.24 32.41
N PHE A 504 -18.47 -23.15 32.02
CA PHE A 504 -17.03 -23.08 32.27
C PHE A 504 -16.66 -22.92 33.76
N ALA A 505 -17.46 -23.46 34.69
CA ALA A 505 -17.24 -23.33 36.12
C ALA A 505 -15.81 -23.71 36.56
N ALA A 506 -15.27 -24.80 35.99
CA ALA A 506 -13.89 -25.27 36.23
C ALA A 506 -12.78 -24.32 35.72
N HIS A 507 -13.13 -23.28 34.96
CA HIS A 507 -12.20 -22.30 34.39
C HIS A 507 -12.57 -20.85 34.74
N ALA A 508 -13.52 -20.62 35.65
CA ALA A 508 -14.10 -19.32 35.91
C ALA A 508 -13.06 -18.25 36.27
N GLU A 509 -12.21 -18.53 37.27
CA GLU A 509 -11.15 -17.60 37.71
C GLU A 509 -10.15 -17.30 36.59
N ARG A 510 -9.76 -18.33 35.83
CA ARG A 510 -8.82 -18.18 34.71
C ARG A 510 -9.40 -17.32 33.58
N LEU A 511 -10.67 -17.50 33.24
CA LEU A 511 -11.33 -16.70 32.20
C LEU A 511 -11.57 -15.26 32.65
N GLN A 512 -11.88 -15.04 33.93
CA GLN A 512 -11.95 -13.69 34.51
C GLN A 512 -10.58 -13.00 34.45
N LEU A 513 -9.49 -13.72 34.77
CA LEU A 513 -8.13 -13.23 34.62
C LEU A 513 -7.85 -12.85 33.15
N PHE A 514 -8.07 -13.75 32.19
CA PHE A 514 -7.80 -13.48 30.78
C PHE A 514 -8.62 -12.30 30.24
N ARG A 515 -9.88 -12.18 30.63
CA ARG A 515 -10.70 -11.01 30.30
C ARG A 515 -10.09 -9.73 30.87
N SER A 516 -9.58 -9.77 32.10
CA SER A 516 -8.94 -8.60 32.73
C SER A 516 -7.61 -8.21 32.07
N ILE A 517 -6.94 -9.14 31.39
CA ILE A 517 -5.74 -8.89 30.59
C ILE A 517 -6.12 -8.30 29.22
N ALA A 518 -7.09 -8.89 28.53
CA ALA A 518 -7.54 -8.45 27.21
C ALA A 518 -8.31 -7.11 27.21
N LYS A 519 -8.81 -6.69 28.37
CA LYS A 519 -9.55 -5.43 28.50
C LYS A 519 -8.60 -4.26 28.71
N MET A 520 -8.69 -3.28 27.81
CA MET A 520 -7.90 -2.04 27.88
C MET A 520 -8.33 -1.16 29.06
N ASP A 521 -7.36 -0.55 29.73
CA ASP A 521 -7.61 0.41 30.81
C ASP A 521 -7.97 1.79 30.26
N ARG A 522 -9.25 2.16 30.43
CA ARG A 522 -9.82 3.44 30.01
C ARG A 522 -9.47 4.61 30.96
N LYS A 523 -8.68 4.37 32.00
CA LYS A 523 -8.31 5.36 33.03
C LYS A 523 -6.83 5.74 32.99
N ALA A 524 -6.07 5.24 32.01
CA ALA A 524 -4.68 5.64 31.84
C ALA A 524 -4.53 7.16 31.80
N ARG A 525 -3.54 7.70 32.51
CA ARG A 525 -3.35 9.14 32.64
C ARG A 525 -2.85 9.72 31.32
N LEU A 526 -3.59 10.68 30.77
CA LEU A 526 -3.24 11.35 29.52
C LEU A 526 -2.67 12.75 29.76
N PRO A 527 -1.83 13.25 28.83
CA PRO A 527 -1.56 14.68 28.75
C PRO A 527 -2.84 15.45 28.39
N ARG A 528 -2.84 16.77 28.62
CA ARG A 528 -3.95 17.63 28.19
C ARG A 528 -4.01 17.71 26.67
N LEU A 529 -5.15 17.34 26.08
CA LEU A 529 -5.38 17.30 24.62
C LEU A 529 -6.24 18.48 24.11
N ALA A 530 -5.64 19.68 24.11
CA ALA A 530 -6.23 20.84 23.44
C ALA A 530 -6.19 20.71 21.90
N ASP A 531 -6.85 21.61 21.18
CA ASP A 531 -6.67 21.70 19.71
C ASP A 531 -5.20 22.01 19.43
N GLN A 532 -4.61 21.26 18.50
CA GLN A 532 -3.20 21.37 18.17
C GLN A 532 -3.02 22.01 16.80
N THR A 533 -2.06 22.93 16.72
CA THR A 533 -1.50 23.40 15.45
C THR A 533 -0.14 22.73 15.28
N PRO A 534 0.10 22.00 14.17
CA PRO A 534 1.36 21.32 13.98
C PRO A 534 2.54 22.29 13.89
N THR A 535 3.68 21.88 14.41
CA THR A 535 4.94 22.64 14.31
C THR A 535 5.85 22.04 13.24
N TRP A 536 5.39 22.02 11.99
CA TRP A 536 6.10 21.35 10.88
C TRP A 536 7.53 21.84 10.67
N ALA A 537 7.80 23.14 10.89
CA ALA A 537 9.16 23.68 10.82
C ALA A 537 10.11 23.05 11.86
N LYS A 538 9.64 22.79 13.09
CA LYS A 538 10.42 22.10 14.12
C LYS A 538 10.67 20.64 13.75
N ALA A 539 9.65 19.95 13.24
CA ALA A 539 9.79 18.59 12.73
C ALA A 539 10.78 18.50 11.56
N ALA A 540 10.75 19.48 10.65
CA ALA A 540 11.69 19.58 9.55
C ALA A 540 13.14 19.73 10.03
N ALA A 541 13.39 20.64 10.99
CA ALA A 541 14.70 20.84 11.58
C ALA A 541 15.24 19.54 12.21
N LEU A 542 14.40 18.83 13.00
CA LEU A 542 14.78 17.54 13.58
C LEU A 542 15.09 16.48 12.50
N ALA A 543 14.27 16.42 11.43
CA ALA A 543 14.53 15.51 10.32
C ALA A 543 15.83 15.84 9.57
N ARG A 544 16.21 17.12 9.46
CA ARG A 544 17.53 17.55 8.93
C ARG A 544 18.67 17.10 9.83
N GLU A 545 18.54 17.26 11.14
CA GLU A 545 19.54 16.80 12.12
C GLU A 545 19.75 15.28 12.08
N TRP A 546 18.71 14.54 11.73
CA TRP A 546 18.77 13.10 11.49
C TRP A 546 19.22 12.74 10.06
N GLU A 547 19.55 13.70 9.21
CA GLU A 547 19.93 13.50 7.80
C GLU A 547 18.84 12.82 6.94
N LEU A 548 17.58 12.86 7.40
CA LEU A 548 16.41 12.39 6.66
C LEU A 548 15.90 13.49 5.71
N ASN A 549 16.77 13.93 4.78
CA ASN A 549 16.57 15.13 3.97
C ASN A 549 15.27 15.15 3.15
N GLN A 550 14.84 14.00 2.63
CA GLN A 550 13.57 13.90 1.89
C GLN A 550 12.35 14.10 2.81
N LEU A 551 12.41 13.55 4.03
CA LEU A 551 11.36 13.77 5.04
C LEU A 551 11.36 15.23 5.49
N ALA A 552 12.53 15.82 5.73
CA ALA A 552 12.67 17.23 6.07
C ALA A 552 12.04 18.14 5.03
N SER A 553 12.36 17.95 3.75
CA SER A 553 11.82 18.76 2.65
C SER A 553 10.28 18.71 2.60
N ARG A 554 9.69 17.53 2.80
CA ARG A 554 8.22 17.36 2.85
C ARG A 554 7.57 18.03 4.07
N LEU A 555 8.28 18.16 5.18
CA LEU A 555 7.83 18.87 6.38
C LEU A 555 7.98 20.39 6.20
N GLU A 556 9.03 20.86 5.54
CA GLU A 556 9.22 22.28 5.15
C GLU A 556 8.07 22.74 4.25
N GLU A 557 7.69 21.95 3.25
CA GLU A 557 6.52 22.21 2.40
C GLU A 557 5.22 22.35 3.21
N LEU A 558 5.04 21.50 4.22
CA LEU A 558 3.88 21.57 5.11
C LEU A 558 3.91 22.81 6.01
N ALA A 559 5.09 23.26 6.45
CA ALA A 559 5.25 24.49 7.21
C ALA A 559 4.82 25.71 6.37
N VAL A 560 5.35 25.81 5.14
CA VAL A 560 5.00 26.89 4.20
C VAL A 560 3.51 26.89 3.88
N ALA A 561 2.90 25.72 3.67
CA ALA A 561 1.47 25.60 3.44
C ALA A 561 0.64 26.06 4.65
N ALA A 562 1.06 25.74 5.87
CA ALA A 562 0.40 26.16 7.10
C ALA A 562 0.49 27.68 7.32
N GLU A 563 1.65 28.29 7.05
CA GLU A 563 1.85 29.75 7.14
C GLU A 563 0.96 30.50 6.15
N ARG A 564 0.88 30.03 4.90
CA ARG A 564 -0.02 30.62 3.88
C ARG A 564 -1.49 30.53 4.27
N ALA A 565 -1.91 29.43 4.89
CA ALA A 565 -3.28 29.25 5.36
C ALA A 565 -3.60 30.09 6.61
N GLY A 566 -2.59 30.40 7.43
CA GLY A 566 -2.71 31.26 8.62
C GLY A 566 -2.70 32.76 8.30
N GLY A 567 -1.95 33.19 7.29
CA GLY A 567 -1.90 34.60 6.85
C GLY A 567 -3.08 35.06 5.99
N ALA A 568 -4.00 34.15 5.64
CA ALA A 568 -5.22 34.44 4.88
C ALA A 568 -6.48 34.53 5.76
N ARG A 569 -6.33 34.61 7.09
CA ARG A 569 -7.42 34.71 8.06
C ARG A 569 -7.43 36.02 8.81
#